data_AF-A0A3D4AY94-F1
#
_entry.id   AF-A0A3D4AY94-F1
#
_cell.length_a   1.000
_cell.length_b   1.000
_cell.length_c   1.000
_cell.angle_alpha   90.00
_cell.angle_beta   90.00
_cell.angle_gamma   90.00
#
_symmetry.space_group_name_H-M   'P 1'
#
loop_
_entity.id
_entity.type
_entity.pdbx_description
1 polymer ?
#
loop_
_entity_poly.entity_id
_entity_poly.type
_entity_poly.pdbx_seq_one_letter_code
_entity_poly.pdbx_strand_id
1 'polypeptide(L)'
;MTCKSIQRLLHEAFERTLTSEEQKRVDGHLGACEVCRADAVLLKMVVQAVETTPIAQPSEAFTISVMDHLPMPIRLFGFIPMVVFRSVMIPLGVAAAVLIWVYRTALISSVKAYSVFDVESSQVLLTLQQTYASLQAMVGSAMAYLPVNQISSPEENPFVSVAIAIGVAFVMLRMVNGFESPEWEL
;
A
#
# COMPACT_ATOMS: atom_id res chain seq x y z
N MET A 1 24.16 -26.85 0.26
CA MET A 1 22.67 -26.83 0.31
C MET A 1 22.18 -28.27 0.42
N THR A 2 21.05 -28.49 1.08
CA THR A 2 20.46 -29.83 1.20
C THR A 2 19.55 -30.09 0.00
N CYS A 3 19.45 -31.34 -0.45
CA CYS A 3 18.57 -31.70 -1.58
C CYS A 3 17.11 -31.27 -1.32
N LYS A 4 16.67 -31.38 -0.06
CA LYS A 4 15.33 -30.97 0.38
C LYS A 4 15.03 -29.48 0.13
N SER A 5 16.01 -28.58 0.32
CA SER A 5 15.78 -27.15 0.05
C SER A 5 15.65 -26.87 -1.44
N ILE A 6 16.44 -27.57 -2.27
CA ILE A 6 16.40 -27.42 -3.73
C ILE A 6 15.11 -28.00 -4.29
N GLN A 7 14.66 -29.16 -3.81
CA GLN A 7 13.39 -29.75 -4.22
C GLN A 7 12.21 -28.80 -3.96
N ARG A 8 12.19 -28.13 -2.80
CA ARG A 8 11.18 -27.10 -2.52
C ARG A 8 11.25 -25.93 -3.49
N LEU A 9 12.44 -25.38 -3.76
CA LEU A 9 12.62 -24.31 -4.75
C LEU A 9 12.19 -24.75 -6.16
N LEU A 10 12.43 -26.01 -6.50
CA LEU A 10 12.03 -26.59 -7.79
C LEU A 10 10.51 -26.61 -7.93
N HIS A 11 9.77 -26.96 -6.87
CA HIS A 11 8.31 -26.88 -6.84
C HIS A 11 7.80 -25.44 -6.89
N GLU A 12 8.41 -24.53 -6.12
CA GLU A 12 8.05 -23.11 -6.12
C GLU A 12 8.25 -22.48 -7.51
N ALA A 13 9.22 -22.97 -8.32
CA ALA A 13 9.44 -22.50 -9.68
C ALA A 13 8.26 -22.72 -10.64
N PHE A 14 7.34 -23.64 -10.32
CA PHE A 14 6.12 -23.88 -11.10
C PHE A 14 4.97 -22.95 -10.71
N GLU A 15 4.95 -22.48 -9.47
CA GLU A 15 3.89 -21.59 -8.96
C GLU A 15 4.24 -20.11 -9.17
N ARG A 16 5.54 -19.77 -9.09
CA ARG A 16 6.06 -18.41 -9.21
C ARG A 16 7.35 -18.36 -10.02
N THR A 17 7.65 -17.18 -10.54
CA THR A 17 8.98 -16.88 -11.08
C THR A 17 10.02 -16.86 -9.95
N LEU A 18 11.08 -17.64 -10.10
CA LEU A 18 12.24 -17.59 -9.22
C LEU A 18 13.08 -16.33 -9.50
N THR A 19 13.72 -15.81 -8.46
CA THR A 19 14.72 -14.74 -8.61
C THR A 19 15.98 -15.26 -9.31
N SER A 20 16.77 -14.37 -9.90
CA SER A 20 18.00 -14.76 -10.61
C SER A 20 19.02 -15.47 -9.70
N GLU A 21 19.05 -15.13 -8.41
CA GLU A 21 19.91 -15.78 -7.43
C GLU A 21 19.41 -17.18 -7.05
N GLU A 22 18.10 -17.35 -6.84
CA GLU A 22 17.49 -18.67 -6.61
C GLU A 22 17.71 -19.59 -7.82
N GLN A 23 17.53 -19.08 -9.03
CA GLN A 23 17.75 -19.84 -10.26
C GLN A 23 19.20 -20.35 -10.36
N LYS A 24 20.19 -19.47 -10.12
CA LYS A 24 21.61 -19.87 -10.10
C LYS A 24 21.90 -20.94 -9.06
N ARG A 25 21.26 -20.88 -7.89
CA ARG A 25 21.43 -21.89 -6.82
C ARG A 25 20.84 -23.24 -7.23
N VAL A 26 19.66 -23.24 -7.86
CA VAL A 26 19.04 -24.46 -8.41
C VAL A 26 19.91 -25.06 -9.50
N ASP A 27 20.30 -24.27 -10.50
CA ASP A 27 21.13 -24.73 -11.63
C ASP A 27 22.48 -25.28 -11.15
N GLY A 28 23.12 -24.60 -10.19
CA GLY A 28 24.36 -25.07 -9.58
C GLY A 28 24.20 -26.41 -8.85
N HIS A 29 23.09 -26.63 -8.15
CA HIS A 29 22.84 -27.91 -7.49
C HIS A 29 22.50 -29.03 -8.47
N LEU A 30 21.70 -28.75 -9.50
CA LEU A 30 21.35 -29.70 -10.55
C LEU A 30 22.58 -30.15 -11.36
N GLY A 31 23.60 -29.30 -11.46
CA GLY A 31 24.90 -29.66 -12.05
C GLY A 31 25.73 -30.63 -11.19
N ALA A 32 25.49 -30.66 -9.87
CA ALA A 32 26.27 -31.47 -8.92
C ALA A 32 25.53 -32.72 -8.40
N CYS A 33 24.20 -32.75 -8.44
CA CYS A 33 23.39 -33.84 -7.87
C CYS A 33 22.54 -34.53 -8.95
N GLU A 34 22.89 -35.78 -9.28
CA GLU A 34 22.18 -36.56 -10.30
C GLU A 34 20.73 -36.90 -9.92
N VAL A 35 20.46 -37.12 -8.62
CA VAL A 35 19.11 -37.43 -8.12
C VAL A 35 18.17 -36.25 -8.37
N CYS A 36 18.55 -35.05 -7.91
CA CYS A 36 17.75 -33.86 -8.14
C CYS A 36 17.62 -33.50 -9.63
N ARG A 37 18.62 -33.83 -10.45
CA ARG A 37 18.55 -33.68 -11.90
C ARG A 37 17.52 -34.62 -12.53
N ALA A 38 17.48 -35.87 -12.12
CA ALA A 38 16.47 -36.83 -12.58
C ALA A 38 15.06 -36.38 -12.20
N ASP A 39 14.86 -35.92 -10.96
CA ASP A 39 13.58 -35.38 -10.49
C ASP A 39 13.13 -34.16 -11.32
N ALA A 40 14.05 -33.24 -11.62
CA ALA A 40 13.74 -32.07 -12.43
C ALA A 40 13.34 -32.42 -13.86
N VAL A 41 13.99 -33.42 -14.46
CA VAL A 41 13.62 -33.93 -15.79
C VAL A 41 12.24 -34.58 -15.76
N LEU A 42 11.96 -35.41 -14.76
CA LEU A 42 10.66 -36.06 -14.59
C LEU A 42 9.55 -35.02 -14.42
N LEU A 43 9.76 -34.01 -13.59
CA LEU A 43 8.78 -32.94 -13.36
C LEU A 43 8.53 -32.13 -14.64
N LYS A 44 9.58 -31.83 -15.41
CA LYS A 44 9.46 -31.17 -16.72
C LYS A 44 8.64 -32.01 -17.72
N MET A 45 8.84 -33.33 -17.74
CA MET A 45 8.05 -34.23 -18.59
C MET A 45 6.56 -34.23 -18.19
N VAL A 46 6.25 -34.23 -16.90
CA VAL A 46 4.86 -34.15 -16.41
C VAL A 46 4.21 -32.84 -16.86
N VAL A 47 4.90 -31.71 -16.70
CA VAL A 47 4.36 -30.41 -17.15
C VAL A 47 4.16 -30.38 -18.65
N GLN A 48 5.12 -30.86 -19.43
CA GLN A 48 4.96 -30.95 -20.88
C GLN A 48 3.79 -31.85 -21.29
N ALA A 49 3.56 -32.97 -20.58
CA ALA A 49 2.40 -33.84 -20.82
C ALA A 49 1.08 -33.12 -20.51
N VAL A 50 1.02 -32.34 -19.42
CA VAL A 50 -0.16 -31.53 -19.08
C VAL A 50 -0.39 -30.42 -20.11
N GLU A 51 0.65 -29.72 -20.55
CA GLU A 51 0.55 -28.64 -21.54
C GLU A 51 0.13 -29.14 -22.93
N THR A 52 0.55 -30.35 -23.30
CA THR A 52 0.17 -30.99 -24.57
C THR A 52 -1.20 -31.66 -24.52
N THR A 53 -1.81 -31.78 -23.33
CA THR A 53 -3.15 -32.33 -23.20
C THR A 53 -4.14 -31.38 -23.89
N PRO A 54 -4.98 -31.87 -24.81
CA PRO A 54 -5.94 -31.03 -25.50
C PRO A 54 -6.86 -30.35 -24.49
N ILE A 55 -6.92 -29.02 -24.57
CA ILE A 55 -7.81 -28.21 -23.73
C ILE A 55 -9.25 -28.59 -24.11
N ALA A 56 -9.95 -29.25 -23.19
CA ALA A 56 -11.37 -29.55 -23.36
C ALA A 56 -12.14 -28.23 -23.43
N GLN A 57 -12.77 -27.96 -24.57
CA GLN A 57 -13.70 -26.83 -24.67
C GLN A 57 -14.95 -27.17 -23.84
N PRO A 58 -15.35 -26.32 -22.88
CA PRO A 58 -16.59 -26.53 -22.16
C PRO A 58 -17.77 -26.45 -23.14
N SER A 59 -18.84 -27.19 -22.87
CA SER A 59 -20.07 -27.06 -23.65
C SER A 59 -20.68 -25.67 -23.45
N GLU A 60 -21.38 -25.15 -24.47
CA GLU A 60 -22.06 -23.85 -24.38
C GLU A 60 -23.01 -23.79 -23.17
N ALA A 61 -23.70 -24.90 -22.90
CA ALA A 61 -24.60 -25.02 -21.75
C ALA A 61 -23.88 -24.85 -20.41
N PHE A 62 -22.65 -25.38 -20.27
CA PHE A 62 -21.85 -25.21 -19.06
C PHE A 62 -21.45 -23.74 -18.87
N THR A 63 -21.00 -23.07 -19.94
CA THR A 63 -20.61 -21.66 -19.89
C THR A 63 -21.77 -20.77 -19.45
N ILE A 64 -22.97 -20.99 -20.01
CA ILE A 64 -24.19 -20.26 -19.61
C ILE A 64 -24.50 -20.53 -18.13
N SER A 65 -24.51 -21.79 -17.73
CA SER A 65 -24.80 -22.18 -16.34
C SER A 65 -23.82 -21.56 -15.34
N VAL A 66 -22.53 -21.46 -15.66
CA VAL A 66 -21.54 -20.82 -14.77
C VAL A 66 -21.74 -19.31 -14.72
N MET A 67 -21.96 -18.67 -15.87
CA MET A 67 -22.16 -17.22 -15.93
C MET A 67 -23.39 -16.76 -15.15
N ASP A 68 -24.47 -17.55 -15.13
CA ASP A 68 -25.68 -17.25 -14.37
C ASP A 68 -25.48 -17.30 -12.85
N HIS A 69 -24.46 -18.03 -12.36
CA HIS A 69 -24.15 -18.17 -10.93
C HIS A 69 -23.01 -17.25 -10.47
N LEU A 70 -22.35 -16.53 -11.38
CA LEU A 70 -21.33 -15.57 -10.97
C LEU A 70 -22.02 -14.39 -10.27
N PRO A 71 -21.53 -13.97 -9.09
CA PRO A 71 -22.03 -12.76 -8.45
C PRO A 71 -21.80 -11.60 -9.41
N MET A 72 -22.88 -11.05 -9.96
CA MET A 72 -22.78 -9.91 -10.84
C MET A 72 -22.04 -8.80 -10.09
N PRO A 73 -20.95 -8.25 -10.65
CA PRO A 73 -20.23 -7.17 -9.99
C PRO A 73 -21.21 -6.03 -9.80
N ILE A 74 -21.49 -5.72 -8.54
CA ILE A 74 -22.36 -4.60 -8.16
C ILE A 74 -21.64 -3.35 -8.69
N ARG A 75 -22.08 -2.84 -9.84
CA ARG A 75 -21.61 -1.57 -10.40
C ARG A 75 -22.15 -0.43 -9.53
N LEU A 76 -21.62 -0.31 -8.31
CA LEU A 76 -21.92 0.77 -7.39
C LEU A 76 -21.43 2.14 -7.91
N PHE A 77 -20.58 2.14 -8.95
CA PHE A 77 -20.15 3.32 -9.70
C PHE A 77 -20.78 3.40 -11.11
N GLY A 78 -22.01 2.89 -11.27
CA GLY A 78 -22.79 3.13 -12.47
C GLY A 78 -23.25 4.58 -12.55
N PHE A 79 -22.62 5.37 -13.42
CA PHE A 79 -23.16 6.65 -13.93
C PHE A 79 -23.38 7.77 -12.89
N ILE A 80 -22.38 8.10 -12.06
CA ILE A 80 -22.27 9.52 -11.67
C ILE A 80 -21.69 10.23 -12.90
N PRO A 81 -22.46 11.06 -13.62
CA PRO A 81 -21.90 11.77 -14.77
C PRO A 81 -20.70 12.57 -14.29
N MET A 82 -19.56 12.42 -14.97
CA MET A 82 -18.28 13.06 -14.62
C MET A 82 -18.44 14.57 -14.35
N VAL A 83 -19.45 15.19 -14.97
CA VAL A 83 -19.87 16.58 -14.75
C VAL A 83 -20.29 16.84 -13.30
N VAL A 84 -21.12 16.01 -12.68
CA VAL A 84 -21.58 16.18 -11.29
C VAL A 84 -20.43 15.99 -10.31
N PHE A 85 -19.59 14.98 -10.55
CA PHE A 85 -18.39 14.78 -9.72
C PHE A 85 -17.46 16.00 -9.78
N ARG A 86 -17.22 16.53 -10.98
CA ARG A 86 -16.37 17.70 -11.19
C ARG A 86 -16.97 18.98 -10.58
N SER A 87 -18.28 19.17 -10.69
CA SER A 87 -18.97 20.34 -10.13
C SER A 87 -19.01 20.35 -8.60
N VAL A 88 -18.97 19.19 -7.95
CA VAL A 88 -19.01 19.10 -6.47
C VAL A 88 -17.60 19.03 -5.86
N MET A 89 -16.70 18.24 -6.46
CA MET A 89 -15.37 18.02 -5.87
C MET A 89 -14.43 19.22 -6.02
N ILE A 90 -14.51 19.99 -7.12
CA ILE A 90 -13.68 21.19 -7.30
C ILE A 90 -13.96 22.25 -6.23
N PRO A 91 -15.20 22.73 -6.01
CA PRO A 91 -15.44 23.76 -4.99
C PRO A 91 -15.13 23.25 -3.59
N LEU A 92 -15.35 21.95 -3.31
CA LEU A 92 -14.98 21.34 -2.03
C LEU A 92 -13.46 21.36 -1.81
N GLY A 93 -12.68 21.01 -2.85
CA GLY A 93 -11.22 21.08 -2.81
C GLY A 93 -10.70 22.50 -2.63
N VAL A 94 -11.30 23.49 -3.31
CA VAL A 94 -10.95 24.91 -3.14
C VAL A 94 -11.28 25.40 -1.72
N ALA A 95 -12.45 25.04 -1.19
CA ALA A 95 -12.85 25.41 0.16
C ALA A 95 -11.89 24.82 1.21
N ALA A 96 -11.49 23.55 1.05
CA ALA A 96 -10.50 22.91 1.92
C ALA A 96 -9.14 23.61 1.85
N ALA A 97 -8.66 23.95 0.64
CA ALA A 97 -7.39 24.64 0.46
C ALA A 97 -7.39 26.05 1.11
N VAL A 98 -8.50 26.79 0.98
CA VAL A 98 -8.66 28.10 1.63
C VAL A 98 -8.67 27.97 3.14
N LEU A 99 -9.40 26.99 3.69
CA LEU A 99 -9.42 26.73 5.14
C LEU A 99 -8.02 26.39 5.67
N ILE A 100 -7.26 25.56 4.96
CA ILE A 100 -5.87 25.21 5.32
C ILE A 100 -4.98 26.46 5.29
N TRP A 101 -5.13 27.32 4.28
CA TRP A 101 -4.35 28.55 4.17
C TRP A 101 -4.66 29.54 5.31
N VAL A 102 -5.94 29.77 5.61
CA VAL A 102 -6.39 30.62 6.72
C VAL A 102 -5.90 30.08 8.06
N TYR A 103 -5.98 28.77 8.25
CA TYR A 103 -5.50 28.13 9.47
C TYR A 103 -3.99 28.33 9.65
N ARG A 104 -3.21 28.15 8.57
CA ARG A 104 -1.76 28.35 8.59
C ARG A 104 -1.37 29.80 8.91
N THR A 105 -2.07 30.77 8.32
CA THR A 105 -1.78 32.19 8.58
C THR A 105 -2.17 32.58 10.00
N ALA A 106 -3.29 32.09 10.51
CA ALA A 106 -3.70 32.26 11.90
C ALA A 106 -2.66 31.68 12.87
N LEU A 107 -2.17 30.46 12.61
CA LEU A 107 -1.18 29.79 13.45
C LEU A 107 0.18 30.54 13.46
N ILE A 108 0.63 31.06 12.32
CA ILE A 108 1.84 31.90 12.27
C ILE A 108 1.65 33.19 13.06
N SER A 109 0.45 33.78 13.00
CA SER A 109 0.15 35.02 13.74
C SER A 109 0.11 34.80 15.25
N SER A 110 -0.47 33.69 15.72
CA SER A 110 -0.53 33.37 17.14
C SER A 110 0.86 33.06 17.70
N VAL A 111 1.71 32.33 16.97
CA VAL A 111 3.10 32.07 17.38
C VAL A 111 3.91 33.36 17.53
N LYS A 112 3.73 34.34 16.64
CA LYS A 112 4.38 35.67 16.76
C LYS A 112 3.86 36.50 17.94
N ALA A 113 2.58 36.35 18.29
CA ALA A 113 2.03 37.01 19.47
C ALA A 113 2.57 36.40 20.78
N TYR A 114 2.85 35.10 20.78
CA TYR A 114 3.44 34.40 21.93
C TYR A 114 4.95 34.57 22.06
N SER A 115 5.69 34.90 20.99
CA SER A 115 7.15 35.11 21.02
C SER A 115 7.61 36.37 21.77
N VAL A 116 6.70 37.09 22.43
CA VAL A 116 7.00 38.23 23.32
C VAL A 116 7.15 37.78 24.78
N PHE A 117 6.75 36.55 25.13
CA PHE A 117 7.14 35.96 26.40
C PHE A 117 8.54 35.36 26.27
N ASP A 118 9.49 36.02 26.93
CA ASP A 118 10.88 35.61 27.10
C ASP A 118 10.91 34.33 27.96
N VAL A 119 10.74 33.16 27.31
CA VAL A 119 10.78 31.86 27.97
C VAL A 119 12.07 31.17 27.59
N GLU A 120 12.92 31.03 28.60
CA GLU A 120 13.75 29.89 28.98
C GLU A 120 13.19 28.51 28.53
N SER A 121 13.05 28.29 27.21
CA SER A 121 12.20 27.26 26.58
C SER A 121 12.97 26.28 25.68
N SER A 122 14.21 25.96 26.05
CA SER A 122 14.99 24.91 25.37
C SER A 122 14.28 23.55 25.36
N GLN A 123 13.47 23.26 26.39
CA GLN A 123 12.66 22.03 26.47
C GLN A 123 11.46 22.00 25.51
N VAL A 124 10.83 23.15 25.23
CA VAL A 124 9.69 23.20 24.30
C VAL A 124 10.16 23.02 22.86
N LEU A 125 11.30 23.62 22.49
CA LEU A 125 11.87 23.44 21.16
C LEU A 125 12.28 21.98 20.90
N LEU A 126 12.86 21.32 21.91
CA LEU A 126 13.25 19.91 21.84
C LEU A 126 12.03 18.98 21.68
N THR A 127 10.95 19.21 22.42
CA THR A 127 9.72 18.40 22.31
C THR A 127 9.02 18.60 20.96
N LEU A 128 9.03 19.81 20.41
CA LEU A 128 8.52 20.10 19.07
C LEU A 128 9.35 19.44 17.97
N GLN A 129 10.68 19.45 18.09
CA GLN A 129 11.55 18.79 17.11
C GLN A 129 11.41 17.26 17.16
N GLN A 130 11.24 16.69 18.35
CA GLN A 130 11.06 15.24 18.54
C GLN A 130 9.69 14.76 18.02
N THR A 131 8.62 15.55 18.19
CA THR A 131 7.30 15.23 17.63
C THR A 131 7.26 15.37 16.11
N TYR A 132 7.98 16.33 15.53
CA TYR A 132 8.11 16.43 14.07
C TYR A 132 8.82 15.21 13.46
N ALA A 133 9.89 14.74 14.10
CA ALA A 133 10.63 13.56 13.67
C ALA A 133 9.78 12.28 13.73
N SER A 134 8.97 12.10 14.80
CA SER A 134 8.09 10.92 14.91
C SER A 134 6.97 10.94 13.87
N LEU A 135 6.42 12.11 13.55
CA LEU A 135 5.42 12.26 12.49
C LEU A 135 5.98 11.95 11.11
N GLN A 136 7.19 12.42 10.78
CA GLN A 136 7.85 12.08 9.53
C GLN A 136 8.11 10.57 9.41
N ALA A 137 8.51 9.90 10.50
CA ALA A 137 8.69 8.44 10.50
C ALA A 137 7.37 7.68 10.31
N MET A 138 6.27 8.17 10.88
CA MET A 138 4.94 7.59 10.70
C MET A 138 4.45 7.74 9.25
N VAL A 139 4.65 8.91 8.64
CA VAL A 139 4.30 9.14 7.22
C VAL A 139 5.16 8.27 6.30
N GLY A 140 6.46 8.17 6.56
CA GLY A 140 7.37 7.30 5.79
C GLY A 140 6.98 5.82 5.85
N SER A 141 6.58 5.33 7.03
CA SER A 141 6.12 3.94 7.18
C SER A 141 4.76 3.70 6.55
N ALA A 142 3.80 4.61 6.68
CA ALA A 142 2.49 4.51 6.01
C ALA A 142 2.64 4.52 4.47
N MET A 143 3.56 5.31 3.93
CA MET A 143 3.86 5.34 2.49
C MET A 143 4.52 4.04 1.99
N ALA A 144 5.21 3.29 2.85
CA ALA A 144 5.81 1.99 2.50
C ALA A 144 4.78 0.86 2.39
N TYR A 145 3.62 0.97 3.05
CA TYR A 145 2.53 0.00 2.96
C TYR A 145 1.55 0.30 1.82
N LEU A 146 1.61 1.49 1.23
CA LEU A 146 0.88 1.79 0.01
C LEU A 146 1.71 1.32 -1.20
N PRO A 147 1.11 0.66 -2.20
CA PRO A 147 1.81 0.24 -3.42
C PRO A 147 2.12 1.47 -4.30
N VAL A 148 3.10 2.27 -3.88
CA VAL A 148 3.53 3.52 -4.54
C VAL A 148 4.12 3.27 -5.93
N ASN A 149 4.54 2.04 -6.21
CA ASN A 149 5.06 1.59 -7.50
C ASN A 149 4.01 1.55 -8.64
N GLN A 150 2.73 1.87 -8.37
CA GLN A 150 1.71 2.09 -9.40
C GLN A 150 1.22 3.55 -9.50
N ILE A 151 1.82 4.49 -8.77
CA ILE A 151 1.36 5.88 -8.73
C ILE A 151 2.34 6.74 -9.55
N SER A 152 2.01 6.97 -10.83
CA SER A 152 2.83 7.75 -11.77
C SER A 152 2.84 9.27 -11.50
N SER A 153 2.07 9.76 -10.52
CA SER A 153 2.08 11.16 -10.11
C SER A 153 1.45 11.33 -8.72
N PRO A 154 2.18 11.84 -7.70
CA PRO A 154 1.61 12.15 -6.39
C PRO A 154 0.61 13.32 -6.40
N GLU A 155 0.46 14.06 -7.52
CA GLU A 155 -0.52 15.14 -7.66
C GLU A 155 -1.93 14.66 -8.00
N GLU A 156 -2.13 13.42 -8.45
CA GLU A 156 -3.43 12.96 -8.98
C GLU A 156 -4.25 12.10 -8.02
N ASN A 157 -3.72 11.73 -6.84
CA ASN A 157 -4.43 10.80 -5.96
C ASN A 157 -5.03 11.49 -4.72
N PRO A 158 -6.35 11.80 -4.72
CA PRO A 158 -7.00 12.54 -3.64
C PRO A 158 -6.95 11.80 -2.30
N PHE A 159 -6.79 10.47 -2.30
CA PHE A 159 -6.69 9.67 -1.08
C PHE A 159 -5.42 9.97 -0.27
N VAL A 160 -4.30 10.26 -0.93
CA VAL A 160 -3.05 10.61 -0.23
C VAL A 160 -3.18 11.99 0.41
N SER A 161 -3.79 12.94 -0.30
CA SER A 161 -4.07 14.28 0.23
C SER A 161 -5.02 14.23 1.44
N VAL A 162 -6.08 13.41 1.36
CA VAL A 162 -7.04 13.21 2.47
C VAL A 162 -6.38 12.52 3.66
N ALA A 163 -5.56 11.49 3.45
CA ALA A 163 -4.87 10.81 4.54
C ALA A 163 -3.87 11.74 5.27
N ILE A 164 -3.14 12.56 4.52
CA ILE A 164 -2.26 13.59 5.09
C ILE A 164 -3.08 14.64 5.85
N ALA A 165 -4.19 15.11 5.28
CA ALA A 165 -5.06 16.09 5.94
C ALA A 165 -5.68 15.55 7.23
N ILE A 166 -6.13 14.29 7.26
CA ILE A 166 -6.65 13.62 8.46
C ILE A 166 -5.55 13.47 9.51
N GLY A 167 -4.35 13.03 9.11
CA GLY A 167 -3.21 12.91 10.01
C GLY A 167 -2.82 14.25 10.65
N VAL A 168 -2.77 15.32 9.86
CA VAL A 168 -2.49 16.68 10.36
C VAL A 168 -3.60 17.17 11.28
N ALA A 169 -4.87 16.96 10.91
CA ALA A 169 -6.01 17.35 11.74
C ALA A 169 -6.03 16.62 13.09
N PHE A 170 -5.71 15.33 13.11
CA PHE A 170 -5.65 14.52 14.33
C PHE A 170 -4.55 15.01 15.28
N VAL A 171 -3.37 15.35 14.76
CA VAL A 171 -2.26 15.91 15.54
C VAL A 171 -2.63 17.27 16.13
N MET A 172 -3.26 18.14 15.33
CA MET A 172 -3.71 19.46 15.79
C MET A 172 -4.77 19.35 16.88
N LEU A 173 -5.75 18.45 16.72
CA LEU A 173 -6.75 18.14 17.75
C LEU A 173 -6.11 17.67 19.05
N ARG A 174 -5.07 16.82 18.96
CA ARG A 174 -4.31 16.38 20.14
C ARG A 174 -3.50 17.48 20.80
N MET A 175 -2.97 18.43 20.04
CA MET A 175 -2.24 19.57 20.61
C MET A 175 -3.17 20.56 21.30
N VAL A 176 -4.38 20.79 20.77
CA VAL A 176 -5.34 21.74 21.31
C VAL A 176 -6.02 21.23 22.58
N ASN A 177 -6.38 19.95 22.63
CA ASN A 177 -7.11 19.39 23.76
C ASN A 177 -6.21 18.98 24.94
N GLY A 178 -4.89 19.17 24.83
CA GLY A 178 -3.93 18.63 25.78
C GLY A 178 -3.84 17.10 25.69
N PHE A 179 -2.67 16.54 26.01
CA PHE A 179 -2.51 15.10 26.19
C PHE A 179 -3.17 14.69 27.52
N GLU A 180 -4.50 14.72 27.60
CA GLU A 180 -5.18 13.85 28.55
C GLU A 180 -4.99 12.43 28.02
N SER A 181 -4.05 11.70 28.61
CA SER A 181 -3.99 10.26 28.44
C SER A 181 -5.36 9.72 28.83
N PRO A 182 -6.05 8.94 27.97
CA PRO A 182 -7.23 8.22 28.43
C PRO A 182 -6.84 7.44 29.68
N GLU A 183 -7.41 7.84 30.82
CA GLU A 183 -7.35 7.06 32.06
C GLU A 183 -8.20 5.81 31.82
N TRP A 184 -7.61 4.80 31.20
CA TRP A 184 -8.06 3.43 31.39
C TRP A 184 -7.54 2.97 32.76
N GLU A 185 -8.19 3.45 33.82
CA GLU A 185 -8.16 2.78 35.10
C GLU A 185 -9.12 1.58 35.05
N LEU A 186 -8.52 0.39 35.16
CA LEU A 186 -8.99 -0.89 35.71
C LEU A 186 -10.38 -1.42 35.31
#